data_AF-A0A9P6GP41-F1
#
_entry.id   AF-A0A9P6GP41-F1
#
_cell.length_a   1.000
_cell.length_b   1.000
_cell.length_c   1.000
_cell.angle_alpha   90.00
_cell.angle_beta   90.00
_cell.angle_gamma   90.00
#
_symmetry.space_group_name_H-M   'P 1'
#
loop_
_entity.id
_entity.type
_entity.pdbx_description
1 polymer ?
#
loop_
_entity_poly.entity_id
_entity_poly.type
_entity_poly.pdbx_seq_one_letter_code
_entity_poly.pdbx_strand_id
1 'polypeptide(L)'
;MKRKRSQDLEAACPSPKFAKHGASRQPQASEKSGSEPCSLLRIIEQYGLLVSIVSNLTPEDLFALAAASKAIYKAMFSGEASMPNILRKMPCAGRGLQIRHINHVRSPVTLRPRCLGFDVCGAMMGNIETHPCVRCKLNTCDECRIHCVFNSTFEPEEEPDELPTYSGFVLLSPHDMGILTPAHLKLPGENPTTMAPYHDKGFLDSPWIATDFVNPESIAEILDFDLARGPLRLANDSNARHPSSIIKAFWHYTEQRKMKMCDDCREVQQVGDFHPQQHKCACTLRKHVLGQWTCVGCFQKECLGICGITRAQFCFKYPELAAGFGVGSSSYLRCTCGKILDGQNRKGFGRQVCLWCNGLLAHEEGVDDSEPPSVEE
;
A
#
# COMPACT_ATOMS: atom_id res chain seq x y z
N MET A 1 5.67 10.55 -35.43
CA MET A 1 5.90 9.09 -35.40
C MET A 1 4.82 8.41 -34.56
N LYS A 2 3.88 7.71 -35.20
CA LYS A 2 2.79 6.97 -34.51
C LYS A 2 3.30 5.56 -34.19
N ARG A 3 3.48 5.23 -32.90
CA ARG A 3 3.83 3.86 -32.48
C ARG A 3 2.56 3.00 -32.47
N LYS A 4 2.52 1.97 -33.34
CA LYS A 4 1.56 0.86 -33.26
C LYS A 4 1.81 0.09 -31.95
N ARG A 5 0.80 -0.03 -31.09
CA ARG A 5 0.79 -1.00 -29.99
C ARG A 5 0.61 -2.40 -30.60
N SER A 6 1.47 -3.34 -30.21
CA SER A 6 1.36 -4.75 -30.59
C SER A 6 0.08 -5.36 -30.01
N GLN A 7 -0.51 -6.28 -30.77
CA GLN A 7 -1.80 -6.92 -30.55
C GLN A 7 -1.64 -8.39 -30.16
N ASP A 8 -0.49 -8.80 -29.60
CA ASP A 8 -0.12 -10.21 -29.48
C ASP A 8 -0.04 -10.73 -28.02
N LEU A 9 -1.05 -10.43 -27.19
CA LEU A 9 -1.18 -11.05 -25.86
C LEU A 9 -2.62 -11.49 -25.50
N GLU A 10 -3.51 -11.63 -26.48
CA GLU A 10 -4.83 -12.25 -26.32
C GLU A 10 -4.86 -13.65 -26.95
N ALA A 11 -4.10 -14.59 -26.39
CA ALA A 11 -4.23 -16.01 -26.72
C ALA A 11 -3.87 -16.90 -25.53
N ALA A 12 -4.53 -16.69 -24.40
CA ALA A 12 -4.53 -17.66 -23.29
C ALA A 12 -5.88 -17.63 -22.57
N CYS A 13 -6.95 -17.95 -23.31
CA CYS A 13 -8.21 -18.33 -22.68
C CYS A 13 -8.14 -19.80 -22.22
N PRO A 14 -8.67 -20.13 -21.03
CA PRO A 14 -8.73 -21.49 -20.53
C PRO A 14 -9.74 -22.30 -21.35
N SER A 15 -9.31 -23.45 -21.86
CA SER A 15 -10.18 -24.43 -22.54
C SER A 15 -11.22 -24.99 -21.55
N PRO A 16 -12.54 -24.85 -21.80
CA PRO A 16 -13.56 -25.56 -21.05
C PRO A 16 -13.99 -26.77 -21.88
N LYS A 17 -13.39 -27.95 -21.64
CA LYS A 17 -13.89 -29.25 -22.11
C LYS A 17 -13.11 -30.40 -21.47
N PHE A 18 -13.32 -30.65 -20.18
CA PHE A 18 -13.16 -32.01 -19.66
C PHE A 18 -14.53 -32.68 -19.65
N ALA A 19 -14.73 -33.50 -20.68
CA ALA A 19 -15.91 -34.32 -20.86
C ALA A 19 -16.08 -35.28 -19.67
N LYS A 20 -17.28 -35.25 -19.08
CA LYS A 20 -17.81 -36.34 -18.27
C LYS A 20 -18.08 -37.54 -19.20
N HIS A 21 -17.13 -38.46 -19.31
CA HIS A 21 -17.42 -39.83 -19.70
C HIS A 21 -17.18 -40.74 -18.50
N GLY A 22 -18.26 -40.95 -17.74
CA GLY A 22 -18.34 -42.03 -16.76
C GLY A 22 -18.51 -43.35 -17.49
N ALA A 23 -17.41 -44.07 -17.70
CA ALA A 23 -17.42 -45.50 -17.92
C ALA A 23 -16.77 -46.14 -16.69
N SER A 24 -17.60 -46.75 -15.85
CA SER A 24 -17.23 -47.50 -14.66
C SER A 24 -16.40 -48.73 -15.05
N ARG A 25 -15.08 -48.59 -15.12
CA ARG A 25 -14.15 -49.72 -15.10
C ARG A 25 -13.78 -49.99 -13.64
N GLN A 26 -14.19 -51.16 -13.14
CA GLN A 26 -13.72 -51.67 -11.87
C GLN A 26 -12.17 -51.72 -11.87
N PRO A 27 -11.51 -51.21 -10.83
CA PRO A 27 -10.07 -51.30 -10.71
C PRO A 27 -9.69 -52.76 -10.47
N GLN A 28 -9.16 -53.42 -11.51
CA GLN A 28 -8.42 -54.66 -11.32
C GLN A 28 -7.21 -54.33 -10.44
N ALA A 29 -7.08 -55.06 -9.34
CA ALA A 29 -5.96 -54.99 -8.42
C ALA A 29 -4.68 -55.41 -9.15
N SER A 30 -4.03 -54.47 -9.83
CA SER A 30 -2.69 -54.68 -10.35
C SER A 30 -1.74 -54.77 -9.15
N GLU A 31 -1.05 -55.89 -9.05
CA GLU A 31 -0.01 -56.16 -8.07
C GLU A 31 0.91 -54.94 -7.93
N LYS A 32 1.00 -54.42 -6.70
CA LYS A 32 1.84 -53.29 -6.33
C LYS A 32 3.30 -53.71 -6.50
N SER A 33 3.87 -53.53 -7.69
CA SER A 33 5.30 -53.44 -7.84
C SER A 33 5.75 -52.22 -7.04
N GLY A 34 6.37 -52.48 -5.88
CA GLY A 34 6.89 -51.44 -5.01
C GLY A 34 8.07 -50.74 -5.69
N SER A 35 7.77 -49.75 -6.54
CA SER A 35 8.81 -48.86 -7.03
C SER A 35 9.35 -48.07 -5.85
N GLU A 36 10.66 -48.12 -5.67
CA GLU A 36 11.30 -47.33 -4.62
C GLU A 36 10.96 -45.84 -4.83
N PRO A 37 10.64 -45.11 -3.74
CA PRO A 37 10.33 -43.69 -3.84
C PRO A 37 11.53 -42.92 -4.41
N CYS A 38 11.25 -42.01 -5.34
CA CYS A 38 12.25 -41.13 -5.95
C CYS A 38 13.12 -40.46 -4.87
N SER A 39 14.44 -40.46 -5.05
CA SER A 39 15.41 -39.89 -4.09
C SER A 39 15.13 -38.42 -3.78
N LEU A 40 14.72 -37.63 -4.78
CA LEU A 40 14.32 -36.23 -4.59
C LEU A 40 13.13 -36.09 -3.64
N LEU A 41 12.16 -37.02 -3.71
CA LEU A 41 11.01 -37.01 -2.82
C LEU A 41 11.46 -37.19 -1.37
N ARG A 42 12.36 -38.15 -1.11
CA ARG A 42 12.93 -38.40 0.22
C ARG A 42 13.68 -37.19 0.78
N ILE A 43 14.33 -36.40 -0.10
CA ILE A 43 15.01 -35.16 0.30
C ILE A 43 13.98 -34.08 0.66
N ILE A 44 12.95 -33.89 -0.16
CA ILE A 44 11.92 -32.86 0.07
C ILE A 44 11.07 -33.16 1.30
N GLU A 45 10.83 -34.44 1.61
CA GLU A 45 10.14 -34.88 2.83
C GLU A 45 10.92 -34.54 4.10
N GLN A 46 12.24 -34.36 4.02
CA GLN A 46 13.06 -33.91 5.14
C GLN A 46 12.99 -32.39 5.26
N TYR A 47 12.18 -31.90 6.20
CA TYR A 47 11.93 -30.47 6.37
C TYR A 47 13.21 -29.61 6.46
N GLY A 48 14.25 -30.09 7.15
CA GLY A 48 15.53 -29.37 7.22
C GLY A 48 16.20 -29.15 5.86
N LEU A 49 16.20 -30.17 5.00
CA LEU A 49 16.73 -30.07 3.64
C LEU A 49 15.82 -29.21 2.76
N LEU A 50 14.50 -29.38 2.88
CA LEU A 50 13.53 -28.53 2.17
C LEU A 50 13.74 -27.05 2.50
N VAL A 51 13.94 -26.70 3.77
CA VAL A 51 14.23 -25.32 4.20
C VAL A 51 15.51 -24.79 3.55
N SER A 52 16.57 -25.60 3.47
CA SER A 52 17.83 -25.22 2.81
C SER A 52 17.68 -25.06 1.29
N ILE A 53 16.81 -25.84 0.66
CA ILE A 53 16.51 -25.69 -0.77
C ILE A 53 15.74 -24.38 -0.98
N VAL A 54 14.64 -24.18 -0.26
CA VAL A 54 13.73 -23.05 -0.48
C VAL A 54 14.36 -21.69 -0.13
N SER A 55 15.36 -21.65 0.76
CA SER A 55 16.11 -20.43 1.06
C SER A 55 16.95 -19.93 -0.11
N ASN A 56 17.09 -20.73 -1.17
CA ASN A 56 17.81 -20.40 -2.39
C ASN A 56 16.88 -20.29 -3.61
N LEU A 57 15.56 -20.39 -3.42
CA LEU A 57 14.58 -20.33 -4.50
C LEU A 57 13.86 -18.99 -4.54
N THR A 58 13.50 -18.55 -5.75
CA THR A 58 12.48 -17.50 -5.94
C THR A 58 11.07 -18.08 -5.77
N PRO A 59 10.04 -17.25 -5.51
CA PRO A 59 8.64 -17.71 -5.49
C PRO A 59 8.22 -18.47 -6.74
N GLU A 60 8.73 -18.04 -7.90
CA GLU A 60 8.53 -18.68 -9.21
C GLU A 60 9.17 -20.08 -9.25
N ASP A 61 10.40 -20.22 -8.76
CA ASP A 61 11.08 -21.52 -8.71
C ASP A 61 10.40 -22.48 -7.73
N LEU A 62 9.93 -21.97 -6.58
CA LEU A 62 9.17 -22.77 -5.62
C LEU A 62 7.87 -23.29 -6.24
N PHE A 63 7.17 -22.44 -6.99
CA PHE A 63 5.97 -22.84 -7.70
C PHE A 63 6.29 -23.89 -8.78
N ALA A 64 7.35 -23.69 -9.56
CA ALA A 64 7.79 -24.66 -10.57
C ALA A 64 8.15 -26.02 -9.95
N LEU A 65 8.88 -26.02 -8.83
CA LEU A 65 9.22 -27.23 -8.08
C LEU A 65 7.96 -27.95 -7.58
N ALA A 66 7.02 -27.22 -6.99
CA ALA A 66 5.76 -27.76 -6.52
C ALA A 66 4.89 -28.31 -7.66
N ALA A 67 4.91 -27.65 -8.83
CA ALA A 67 4.17 -28.05 -10.01
C ALA A 67 4.78 -29.26 -10.74
N ALA A 68 6.06 -29.58 -10.50
CA ALA A 68 6.76 -30.67 -11.17
C ALA A 68 6.12 -32.05 -10.91
N SER A 69 5.55 -32.29 -9.71
CA SER A 69 4.74 -33.48 -9.46
C SER A 69 3.79 -33.32 -8.26
N LYS A 70 2.67 -34.08 -8.28
CA LYS A 70 1.73 -34.14 -7.15
C LYS A 70 2.39 -34.66 -5.86
N ALA A 71 3.39 -35.53 -5.98
CA ALA A 71 4.08 -36.11 -4.83
C ALA A 71 4.97 -35.05 -4.16
N ILE A 72 5.72 -34.26 -4.94
CA ILE A 72 6.49 -33.11 -4.45
C ILE A 72 5.58 -32.09 -3.80
N TYR A 73 4.47 -31.71 -4.45
CA TYR A 73 3.50 -30.79 -3.87
C TYR A 73 3.02 -31.26 -2.49
N LYS A 74 2.63 -32.53 -2.38
CA LYS A 74 2.18 -33.12 -1.10
C LYS A 74 3.30 -33.18 -0.06
N ALA A 75 4.53 -33.47 -0.47
CA ALA A 75 5.68 -33.49 0.45
C ALA A 75 5.99 -32.09 1.01
N MET A 76 5.92 -31.05 0.17
CA MET A 76 6.14 -29.67 0.57
C MET A 76 4.96 -29.10 1.40
N PHE A 77 3.73 -29.42 1.01
CA PHE A 77 2.52 -28.83 1.55
C PHE A 77 1.62 -29.88 2.21
N SER A 78 2.23 -30.72 3.04
CA SER A 78 1.55 -31.82 3.76
C SER A 78 0.53 -31.35 4.79
N GLY A 79 0.58 -30.08 5.22
CA GLY A 79 -0.38 -29.47 6.13
C GLY A 79 -0.55 -27.96 5.90
N GLU A 80 -1.61 -27.39 6.50
CA GLU A 80 -1.98 -25.98 6.34
C GLU A 80 -0.88 -25.01 6.80
N ALA A 81 -0.10 -25.40 7.81
CA ALA A 81 1.01 -24.61 8.34
C ALA A 81 2.29 -24.70 7.50
N SER A 82 2.44 -25.70 6.62
CA SER A 82 3.68 -25.93 5.87
C SER A 82 3.95 -24.81 4.87
N MET A 83 2.92 -24.36 4.15
CA MET A 83 3.05 -23.28 3.17
C MET A 83 3.57 -21.97 3.79
N PRO A 84 2.93 -21.37 4.82
CA PRO A 84 3.44 -20.14 5.42
C PRO A 84 4.84 -20.33 6.05
N ASN A 85 5.15 -21.51 6.58
CA ASN A 85 6.48 -21.80 7.12
C ASN A 85 7.55 -21.85 6.04
N ILE A 86 7.28 -22.46 4.88
CA ILE A 86 8.20 -22.49 3.73
C ILE A 86 8.39 -21.09 3.14
N LEU A 87 7.30 -20.34 2.92
CA LEU A 87 7.36 -18.99 2.36
C LEU A 87 8.15 -18.02 3.24
N ARG A 88 8.13 -18.21 4.57
CA ARG A 88 8.94 -17.49 5.56
C ARG A 88 10.43 -17.81 5.53
N LYS A 89 10.85 -18.86 4.82
CA LYS A 89 12.27 -19.23 4.67
C LYS A 89 12.86 -18.77 3.35
N MET A 90 12.02 -18.31 2.43
CA MET A 90 12.47 -17.76 1.17
C MET A 90 13.11 -16.38 1.37
N PRO A 91 14.12 -16.02 0.56
CA PRO A 91 14.64 -14.66 0.54
C PRO A 91 13.61 -13.70 -0.07
N CYS A 92 13.78 -12.40 0.18
CA CYS A 92 12.97 -11.40 -0.49
C CYS A 92 13.29 -11.37 -2.00
N ALA A 93 12.27 -11.51 -2.84
CA ALA A 93 12.41 -11.57 -4.30
C ALA A 93 12.62 -10.21 -4.99
N GLY A 94 12.83 -9.11 -4.26
CA GLY A 94 13.06 -7.77 -4.84
C GLY A 94 11.85 -7.13 -5.53
N ARG A 95 10.67 -7.75 -5.49
CA ARG A 95 9.46 -7.28 -6.18
C ARG A 95 9.02 -5.87 -5.75
N GLY A 96 9.25 -5.49 -4.50
CA GLY A 96 8.89 -4.16 -4.00
C GLY A 96 9.63 -3.05 -4.73
N LEU A 97 10.94 -3.22 -4.91
CA LEU A 97 11.77 -2.29 -5.67
C LEU A 97 11.44 -2.27 -7.15
N GLN A 98 11.17 -3.42 -7.77
CA GLN A 98 10.71 -3.46 -9.16
C GLN A 98 9.44 -2.62 -9.35
N ILE A 99 8.48 -2.72 -8.42
CA ILE A 99 7.28 -1.91 -8.45
C ILE A 99 7.62 -0.42 -8.29
N ARG A 100 8.53 -0.06 -7.38
CA ARG A 100 8.98 1.32 -7.19
C ARG A 100 9.60 1.88 -8.46
N HIS A 101 10.54 1.17 -9.10
CA HIS A 101 11.15 1.60 -10.37
C HIS A 101 10.13 1.87 -11.50
N ILE A 102 8.99 1.20 -11.49
CA ILE A 102 7.91 1.43 -12.46
C ILE A 102 7.08 2.68 -12.12
N ASN A 103 6.84 2.92 -10.83
CA ASN A 103 5.92 3.97 -10.37
C ASN A 103 6.61 5.29 -10.04
N HIS A 104 7.88 5.24 -9.66
CA HIS A 104 8.65 6.37 -9.15
C HIS A 104 9.50 6.99 -10.24
N VAL A 105 9.49 8.31 -10.31
CA VAL A 105 10.26 9.10 -11.27
C VAL A 105 11.22 9.99 -10.49
N ARG A 106 12.50 9.61 -10.48
CA ARG A 106 13.58 10.40 -9.89
C ARG A 106 13.71 11.74 -10.61
N SER A 107 13.92 12.81 -9.85
CA SER A 107 14.14 14.13 -10.44
C SER A 107 15.54 14.22 -11.06
N PRO A 108 15.79 15.12 -12.02
CA PRO A 108 17.15 15.34 -12.54
C PRO A 108 18.15 15.72 -11.45
N VAL A 109 17.69 16.35 -10.37
CA VAL A 109 18.49 16.71 -9.20
C VAL A 109 19.04 15.48 -8.49
N THR A 110 18.25 14.41 -8.39
CA THR A 110 18.60 13.19 -7.65
C THR A 110 19.32 12.14 -8.52
N LEU A 111 19.63 12.50 -9.77
CA LEU A 111 20.41 11.71 -10.72
C LEU A 111 21.85 12.23 -10.88
N ARG A 112 22.30 13.19 -10.07
CA ARG A 112 23.68 13.67 -10.12
C ARG A 112 24.66 12.55 -9.73
N PRO A 113 25.90 12.54 -10.25
CA PRO A 113 26.86 11.47 -9.99
C PRO A 113 27.20 11.21 -8.52
N ARG A 114 27.07 12.24 -7.67
CA ARG A 114 27.35 12.16 -6.22
C ARG A 114 26.20 11.56 -5.41
N CYS A 115 25.00 11.47 -5.99
CA CYS A 115 23.84 10.91 -5.34
C CYS A 115 23.96 9.38 -5.25
N LEU A 116 23.87 8.85 -4.03
CA LEU A 116 23.85 7.43 -3.74
C LEU A 116 22.41 6.93 -3.70
N GLY A 117 22.11 5.88 -4.46
CA GLY A 117 20.79 5.27 -4.48
C GLY A 117 20.64 4.16 -3.43
N PHE A 118 19.52 4.15 -2.72
CA PHE A 118 19.13 3.08 -1.81
C PHE A 118 18.18 2.04 -2.44
N ASP A 119 18.02 2.05 -3.78
CA ASP A 119 17.09 1.17 -4.49
C ASP A 119 17.63 -0.28 -4.65
N VAL A 120 18.16 -0.87 -3.57
CA VAL A 120 18.76 -2.21 -3.57
C VAL A 120 17.98 -3.13 -2.62
N CYS A 121 17.69 -4.34 -3.08
CA CYS A 121 16.93 -5.29 -2.26
C CYS A 121 17.77 -5.71 -1.06
N GLY A 122 17.25 -5.57 0.15
CA GLY A 122 18.00 -5.91 1.35
C GLY A 122 18.42 -7.37 1.46
N ALA A 123 17.73 -8.29 0.76
CA ALA A 123 18.17 -9.68 0.66
C ALA A 123 19.53 -9.85 -0.04
N MET A 124 19.97 -8.87 -0.85
CA MET A 124 21.30 -8.88 -1.46
C MET A 124 22.40 -8.39 -0.51
N MET A 125 22.05 -7.60 0.51
CA MET A 125 23.02 -7.00 1.44
C MET A 125 23.21 -7.80 2.74
N GLY A 126 22.37 -8.82 2.99
CA GLY A 126 22.51 -9.76 4.11
C GLY A 126 22.16 -9.22 5.51
N ASN A 127 22.12 -7.90 5.70
CA ASN A 127 21.96 -7.25 7.01
C ASN A 127 20.63 -6.49 7.18
N ILE A 128 19.66 -6.67 6.29
CA ILE A 128 18.39 -5.93 6.34
C ILE A 128 17.29 -6.79 6.97
N GLU A 129 16.51 -6.14 7.83
CA GLU A 129 15.34 -6.73 8.47
C GLU A 129 14.37 -7.29 7.42
N THR A 130 13.95 -8.54 7.61
CA THR A 130 13.05 -9.24 6.70
C THR A 130 11.98 -9.97 7.48
N HIS A 131 10.72 -9.72 7.12
CA HIS A 131 9.57 -10.40 7.71
C HIS A 131 8.57 -10.86 6.65
N PRO A 132 7.73 -11.86 6.94
CA PRO A 132 6.66 -12.27 6.06
C PRO A 132 5.61 -11.17 5.94
N CYS A 133 5.18 -10.88 4.71
CA CYS A 133 4.08 -9.98 4.43
C CYS A 133 2.81 -10.43 5.16
N VAL A 134 2.13 -9.52 5.87
CA VAL A 134 0.93 -9.86 6.65
C VAL A 134 -0.19 -10.49 5.80
N ARG A 135 -0.25 -10.15 4.51
CA ARG A 135 -1.28 -10.64 3.57
C ARG A 135 -0.86 -11.89 2.80
N CYS A 136 0.19 -11.79 1.98
CA CYS A 136 0.61 -12.90 1.10
C CYS A 136 1.60 -13.87 1.74
N LYS A 137 2.09 -13.58 2.96
CA LYS A 137 3.06 -14.39 3.72
C LYS A 137 4.44 -14.57 3.08
N LEU A 138 4.70 -13.97 1.91
CA LEU A 138 6.02 -13.92 1.29
C LEU A 138 6.97 -13.05 2.12
N ASN A 139 8.19 -13.53 2.36
CA ASN A 139 9.23 -12.73 2.98
C ASN A 139 9.53 -11.48 2.17
N THR A 140 9.59 -10.37 2.88
CA THR A 140 9.77 -9.03 2.33
C THR A 140 10.81 -8.32 3.18
N CYS A 141 11.90 -7.84 2.59
CA CYS A 141 12.88 -7.01 3.29
C CYS A 141 12.34 -5.58 3.49
N ASP A 142 12.96 -4.81 4.37
CA ASP A 142 12.54 -3.42 4.66
C ASP A 142 12.42 -2.58 3.37
N GLU A 143 13.42 -2.63 2.50
CA GLU A 143 13.42 -1.93 1.20
C GLU A 143 12.26 -2.33 0.24
N CYS A 144 11.72 -3.54 0.41
CA CYS A 144 10.65 -4.08 -0.44
C CYS A 144 9.26 -4.05 0.19
N ARG A 145 9.11 -3.60 1.45
CA ARG A 145 7.80 -3.32 2.04
C ARG A 145 7.36 -1.90 1.69
N ILE A 146 6.08 -1.63 1.91
CA ILE A 146 5.58 -0.27 1.79
C ILE A 146 6.09 0.58 2.96
N HIS A 147 6.48 1.80 2.62
CA HIS A 147 6.78 2.89 3.53
C HIS A 147 5.84 4.04 3.22
N CYS A 148 5.57 4.88 4.21
CA CYS A 148 4.85 6.12 3.99
C CYS A 148 5.74 7.15 3.31
N VAL A 149 7.01 7.24 3.71
CA VAL A 149 8.06 7.99 3.03
C VAL A 149 9.24 7.05 2.78
N PHE A 150 9.48 6.72 1.52
CA PHE A 150 10.59 5.89 1.10
C PHE A 150 11.75 6.74 0.61
N ASN A 151 12.77 6.93 1.44
CA ASN A 151 14.05 7.50 1.03
C ASN A 151 14.74 6.62 -0.04
N SER A 152 14.92 7.15 -1.25
CA SER A 152 15.55 6.44 -2.38
C SER A 152 16.96 6.94 -2.70
N THR A 153 17.30 8.14 -2.24
CA THR A 153 18.54 8.83 -2.61
C THR A 153 19.12 9.56 -1.42
N PHE A 154 20.43 9.51 -1.30
CA PHE A 154 21.22 10.27 -0.35
C PHE A 154 22.34 11.00 -1.08
N GLU A 155 22.55 12.25 -0.72
CA GLU A 155 23.60 13.09 -1.24
C GLU A 155 24.46 13.54 -0.05
N PRO A 156 25.74 13.14 0.00
CA PRO A 156 26.62 13.54 1.09
C PRO A 156 26.90 15.05 1.04
N GLU A 157 27.26 15.61 2.19
CA GLU A 157 27.76 16.99 2.33
C GLU A 157 29.00 17.24 1.47
N GLU A 158 29.08 18.39 0.79
CA GLU A 158 30.27 18.77 0.01
C GLU A 158 31.23 19.61 0.83
N GLU A 159 30.68 20.53 1.62
CA GLU A 159 31.43 21.42 2.51
C GLU A 159 31.11 21.09 3.99
N PRO A 160 32.03 21.34 4.94
CA PRO A 160 31.83 20.99 6.35
C PRO A 160 30.66 21.72 7.05
N ASP A 161 30.15 22.80 6.46
CA ASP A 161 29.00 23.56 6.94
C ASP A 161 27.69 23.21 6.22
N GLU A 162 27.75 22.35 5.19
CA GLU A 162 26.57 21.80 4.54
C GLU A 162 26.01 20.59 5.33
N LEU A 163 24.75 20.26 5.05
CA LEU A 163 24.10 19.07 5.59
C LEU A 163 23.81 18.08 4.45
N PRO A 164 23.81 16.77 4.74
CA PRO A 164 23.48 15.78 3.73
C PRO A 164 22.01 15.89 3.30
N THR A 165 21.77 15.81 2.00
CA THR A 165 20.45 15.86 1.40
C THR A 165 19.86 14.48 1.22
N TYR A 166 18.61 14.29 1.64
CA TYR A 166 17.86 13.07 1.42
C TYR A 166 16.70 13.35 0.47
N SER A 167 16.39 12.38 -0.40
CA SER A 167 15.20 12.45 -1.25
C SER A 167 14.45 11.13 -1.28
N GLY A 168 13.18 11.18 -1.63
CA GLY A 168 12.37 9.98 -1.67
C GLY A 168 10.95 10.20 -2.14
N PHE A 169 10.14 9.17 -1.95
CA PHE A 169 8.77 9.11 -2.47
C PHE A 169 7.77 8.88 -1.35
N VAL A 170 6.66 9.61 -1.40
CA VAL A 170 5.50 9.33 -0.54
C VAL A 170 4.71 8.16 -1.10
N LEU A 171 4.62 7.07 -0.34
CA LEU A 171 3.92 5.84 -0.72
C LEU A 171 4.34 5.37 -2.13
N LEU A 172 3.40 5.37 -3.08
CA LEU A 172 3.62 5.11 -4.51
C LEU A 172 3.32 6.32 -5.40
N SER A 173 3.37 7.53 -4.83
CA SER A 173 3.34 8.77 -5.60
C SER A 173 4.55 8.82 -6.54
N PRO A 174 4.39 9.25 -7.80
CA PRO A 174 5.48 9.21 -8.78
C PRO A 174 6.56 10.28 -8.56
N HIS A 175 6.28 11.32 -7.77
CA HIS A 175 7.14 12.49 -7.65
C HIS A 175 8.05 12.40 -6.44
N ASP A 176 9.35 12.59 -6.70
CA ASP A 176 10.42 12.66 -5.70
C ASP A 176 10.30 13.97 -4.89
N MET A 177 10.62 13.90 -3.60
CA MET A 177 10.47 14.96 -2.60
C MET A 177 11.74 15.05 -1.75
N GLY A 178 12.08 16.26 -1.32
CA GLY A 178 13.15 16.45 -0.34
C GLY A 178 12.74 15.91 1.03
N ILE A 179 13.67 15.25 1.71
CA ILE A 179 13.52 14.81 3.10
C ILE A 179 14.58 15.55 3.93
N LEU A 180 14.11 16.38 4.84
CA LEU A 180 14.97 17.20 5.69
C LEU A 180 15.16 16.54 7.04
N THR A 181 16.39 16.58 7.54
CA THR A 181 16.72 16.20 8.93
C THR A 181 16.37 17.36 9.89
N PRO A 182 16.24 17.12 11.21
CA PRO A 182 16.02 18.19 12.18
C PRO A 182 17.05 19.34 12.09
N ALA A 183 18.31 19.05 11.78
CA ALA A 183 19.35 20.07 11.64
C ALA A 183 19.10 21.07 10.51
N HIS A 184 18.46 20.64 9.41
CA HIS A 184 18.10 21.56 8.31
C HIS A 184 17.16 22.67 8.80
N LEU A 185 16.33 22.37 9.80
CA LEU A 185 15.38 23.30 10.41
C LEU A 185 15.93 23.95 11.69
N LYS A 186 17.22 23.76 12.01
CA LYS A 186 17.86 24.20 13.26
C LYS A 186 17.13 23.72 14.52
N LEU A 187 16.48 22.56 14.41
CA LEU A 187 15.79 21.91 15.52
C LEU A 187 16.75 20.97 16.25
N PRO A 188 16.63 20.82 17.58
CA PRO A 188 17.41 19.84 18.32
C PRO A 188 17.07 18.42 17.83
N GLY A 189 18.07 17.57 17.68
CA GLY A 189 17.90 16.19 17.26
C GLY A 189 19.21 15.49 16.91
N GLU A 190 19.16 14.18 16.70
CA GLU A 190 20.30 13.43 16.17
C GLU A 190 20.53 13.83 14.71
N ASN A 191 21.75 14.31 14.41
CA ASN A 191 22.21 14.40 13.04
C ASN A 191 22.50 12.98 12.57
N PRO A 192 21.91 12.53 11.45
CA PRO A 192 22.25 11.22 10.92
C PRO A 192 23.72 11.23 10.50
N THR A 193 24.58 10.66 11.33
CA THR A 193 26.00 10.46 11.04
C THR A 193 26.23 9.21 10.18
N THR A 194 25.15 8.50 9.84
CA THR A 194 25.20 7.22 9.15
C THR A 194 24.57 7.33 7.77
N MET A 195 25.16 6.68 6.77
CA MET A 195 24.62 6.49 5.42
C MET A 195 23.40 5.53 5.38
N ALA A 196 22.63 5.45 6.47
CA ALA A 196 21.48 4.58 6.57
C ALA A 196 20.26 5.25 5.91
N PRO A 197 19.36 4.46 5.29
CA PRO A 197 18.12 4.99 4.73
C PRO A 197 17.29 5.74 5.77
N TYR A 198 16.77 6.90 5.38
CA TYR A 198 15.98 7.79 6.24
C TYR A 198 14.47 7.62 6.03
N HIS A 199 14.01 6.37 5.87
CA HIS A 199 12.59 6.08 5.66
C HIS A 199 11.72 6.56 6.84
N ASP A 200 10.54 7.08 6.54
CA ASP A 200 9.49 7.42 7.51
C ASP A 200 9.94 8.36 8.67
N LYS A 201 11.00 9.14 8.46
CA LYS A 201 11.63 10.04 9.44
C LYS A 201 11.89 11.42 8.86
N GLY A 202 12.01 12.43 9.74
CA GLY A 202 12.36 13.80 9.37
C GLY A 202 11.17 14.67 9.01
N PHE A 203 11.43 15.62 8.12
CA PHE A 203 10.45 16.56 7.60
C PHE A 203 10.39 16.42 6.09
N LEU A 204 9.18 16.48 5.53
CA LEU A 204 8.96 16.37 4.11
C LEU A 204 8.87 17.76 3.50
N ASP A 205 9.69 18.02 2.49
CA ASP A 205 9.68 19.27 1.72
C ASP A 205 8.79 19.14 0.48
N SER A 206 8.55 20.26 -0.21
CA SER A 206 7.81 20.31 -1.47
C SER A 206 8.42 19.35 -2.51
N PRO A 207 7.60 18.68 -3.34
CA PRO A 207 8.11 17.92 -4.48
C PRO A 207 8.98 18.79 -5.39
N TRP A 208 10.05 18.24 -5.96
CA TRP A 208 10.98 18.99 -6.82
C TRP A 208 10.32 19.64 -8.05
N ILE A 209 9.15 19.15 -8.45
CA ILE A 209 8.36 19.66 -9.58
C ILE A 209 7.33 20.72 -9.17
N ALA A 210 7.12 20.92 -7.87
CA ALA A 210 6.17 21.88 -7.35
C ALA A 210 6.70 23.30 -7.56
N THR A 211 5.82 24.22 -7.94
CA THR A 211 6.16 25.64 -8.10
C THR A 211 5.75 26.48 -6.89
N ASP A 212 4.92 25.90 -6.01
CA ASP A 212 4.48 26.51 -4.77
C ASP A 212 5.47 26.23 -3.64
N PHE A 213 5.83 27.29 -2.93
CA PHE A 213 6.60 27.19 -1.69
C PHE A 213 5.64 26.88 -0.54
N VAL A 214 5.92 25.79 0.18
CA VAL A 214 5.17 25.35 1.34
C VAL A 214 6.19 25.02 2.44
N ASN A 215 5.88 25.36 3.69
CA ASN A 215 6.76 25.01 4.81
C ASN A 215 6.85 23.48 4.93
N PRO A 216 8.05 22.92 5.23
CA PRO A 216 8.22 21.49 5.44
C PRO A 216 7.31 20.96 6.55
N GLU A 217 6.77 19.76 6.35
CA GLU A 217 5.81 19.12 7.27
C GLU A 217 6.47 17.97 8.02
N SER A 218 6.19 17.84 9.32
CA SER A 218 6.73 16.75 10.15
C SER A 218 6.19 15.40 9.70
N ILE A 219 7.08 14.47 9.31
CA ILE A 219 6.67 13.12 8.91
C ILE A 219 6.06 12.39 10.11
N ALA A 220 6.58 12.58 11.32
CA ALA A 220 6.00 11.96 12.51
C ALA A 220 4.54 12.40 12.73
N GLU A 221 4.25 13.70 12.58
CA GLU A 221 2.89 14.22 12.73
C GLU A 221 1.96 13.75 11.62
N ILE A 222 2.43 13.70 10.36
CA ILE A 222 1.68 13.07 9.24
C ILE A 222 1.30 11.63 9.62
N LEU A 223 2.27 10.87 10.11
CA LEU A 223 2.11 9.44 10.39
C LEU A 223 1.17 9.16 11.57
N ASP A 224 1.22 10.01 12.59
CA ASP A 224 0.46 9.88 13.83
C ASP A 224 -0.87 10.65 13.82
N PHE A 225 -1.19 11.34 12.72
CA PHE A 225 -2.47 12.01 12.57
C PHE A 225 -3.64 11.03 12.73
N ASP A 226 -4.51 11.31 13.69
CA ASP A 226 -5.72 10.54 13.93
C ASP A 226 -6.76 10.86 12.85
N LEU A 227 -6.98 9.89 11.96
CA LEU A 227 -7.91 10.02 10.84
C LEU A 227 -9.37 10.19 11.28
N ALA A 228 -9.69 9.90 12.54
CA ALA A 228 -11.01 10.17 13.11
C ALA A 228 -11.30 11.66 13.26
N ARG A 229 -10.27 12.50 13.38
CA ARG A 229 -10.39 13.95 13.57
C ARG A 229 -10.83 14.69 12.30
N GLY A 230 -10.82 14.03 11.14
CA GLY A 230 -11.22 14.62 9.87
C GLY A 230 -10.19 14.41 8.76
N PRO A 231 -10.22 15.23 7.71
CA PRO A 231 -9.20 15.25 6.66
C PRO A 231 -7.81 15.54 7.25
N LEU A 232 -6.77 14.93 6.66
CA LEU A 232 -5.38 15.14 7.09
C LEU A 232 -5.00 16.63 6.96
N ARG A 233 -4.77 17.31 8.10
CA ARG A 233 -4.39 18.73 8.21
C ARG A 233 -3.44 18.89 9.40
N LEU A 234 -2.22 19.41 9.20
CA LEU A 234 -1.14 19.30 10.21
C LEU A 234 -0.80 20.61 10.93
N ALA A 235 -0.93 21.78 10.31
CA ALA A 235 -1.02 23.05 11.02
C ALA A 235 -1.72 24.11 10.16
N ASN A 236 -2.26 25.15 10.81
CA ASN A 236 -3.13 26.17 10.23
C ASN A 236 -2.39 27.33 9.54
N ASP A 237 -1.13 27.19 9.13
CA ASP A 237 -0.43 28.29 8.44
C ASP A 237 -1.09 28.54 7.08
N SER A 238 -1.97 29.54 7.08
CA SER A 238 -3.26 29.57 6.38
C SER A 238 -3.20 29.97 4.91
N ASN A 239 -2.01 29.92 4.29
CA ASN A 239 -1.82 30.44 2.93
C ASN A 239 -1.62 29.34 1.88
N ALA A 240 -1.28 28.11 2.29
CA ALA A 240 -1.15 27.00 1.35
C ALA A 240 -2.54 26.50 0.90
N ARG A 241 -2.68 26.20 -0.40
CA ARG A 241 -3.89 25.53 -0.91
C ARG A 241 -4.00 24.16 -0.25
N HIS A 242 -5.20 23.78 0.19
CA HIS A 242 -5.43 22.46 0.79
C HIS A 242 -5.95 21.44 -0.24
N PRO A 243 -5.39 20.22 -0.31
CA PRO A 243 -4.16 19.79 0.38
C PRO A 243 -2.92 20.46 -0.21
N SER A 244 -1.91 20.72 0.63
CA SER A 244 -0.62 21.27 0.17
C SER A 244 0.09 20.25 -0.72
N SER A 245 1.02 20.72 -1.56
CA SER A 245 1.82 19.84 -2.43
C SER A 245 2.57 18.75 -1.65
N ILE A 246 2.96 19.05 -0.41
CA ILE A 246 3.64 18.13 0.53
C ILE A 246 2.73 16.98 0.96
N ILE A 247 1.53 17.29 1.48
CA ILE A 247 0.64 16.27 2.05
C ILE A 247 -0.30 15.65 1.02
N LYS A 248 -0.34 16.15 -0.22
CA LYS A 248 -1.31 15.76 -1.25
C LYS A 248 -1.38 14.25 -1.47
N ALA A 249 -0.24 13.58 -1.54
CA ALA A 249 -0.19 12.12 -1.72
C ALA A 249 -0.79 11.36 -0.52
N PHE A 250 -0.47 11.78 0.70
CA PHE A 250 -1.06 11.24 1.92
C PHE A 250 -2.56 11.50 1.98
N TRP A 251 -2.99 12.73 1.69
CA TRP A 251 -4.38 13.13 1.68
C TRP A 251 -5.20 12.28 0.70
N HIS A 252 -4.75 12.13 -0.55
CA HIS A 252 -5.43 11.28 -1.53
C HIS A 252 -5.55 9.84 -1.04
N TYR A 253 -4.46 9.31 -0.47
CA TYR A 253 -4.45 7.97 0.07
C TYR A 253 -5.44 7.80 1.23
N THR A 254 -5.42 8.68 2.22
CA THR A 254 -6.28 8.60 3.41
C THR A 254 -7.74 8.86 3.10
N GLU A 255 -8.06 9.83 2.22
CA GLU A 255 -9.45 10.14 1.84
C GLU A 255 -10.11 9.00 1.06
N GLN A 256 -9.36 8.28 0.22
CA GLN A 256 -9.87 7.07 -0.45
C GLN A 256 -10.31 5.97 0.53
N ARG A 257 -9.82 6.01 1.78
CA ARG A 257 -10.19 5.05 2.84
C ARG A 257 -11.36 5.51 3.69
N LYS A 258 -12.03 6.59 3.28
CA LYS A 258 -13.22 7.10 3.94
C LYS A 258 -14.42 6.83 3.06
N MET A 259 -15.40 6.13 3.60
CA MET A 259 -16.62 5.81 2.89
C MET A 259 -17.77 6.60 3.48
N LYS A 260 -18.52 7.33 2.65
CA LYS A 260 -19.74 8.04 3.08
C LYS A 260 -20.94 7.11 3.03
N MET A 261 -21.74 7.11 4.09
CA MET A 261 -22.93 6.26 4.25
C MET A 261 -24.11 7.05 4.84
N CYS A 262 -25.32 6.76 4.37
CA CYS A 262 -26.55 7.20 5.04
C CYS A 262 -26.83 6.31 6.27
N ASP A 263 -27.65 6.81 7.19
CA ASP A 263 -27.96 6.09 8.43
C ASP A 263 -28.60 4.72 8.16
N ASP A 264 -29.51 4.62 7.19
CA ASP A 264 -30.13 3.32 6.84
C ASP A 264 -29.10 2.28 6.38
N CYS A 265 -28.14 2.67 5.54
CA CYS A 265 -27.11 1.74 5.06
C CYS A 265 -26.15 1.34 6.17
N ARG A 266 -25.91 2.24 7.12
CA ARG A 266 -25.13 1.91 8.32
C ARG A 266 -25.86 0.86 9.14
N GLU A 267 -27.15 1.03 9.40
CA GLU A 267 -27.97 0.09 10.16
C GLU A 267 -28.08 -1.27 9.47
N VAL A 268 -28.30 -1.31 8.16
CA VAL A 268 -28.35 -2.57 7.40
C VAL A 268 -27.00 -3.29 7.43
N GLN A 269 -25.88 -2.56 7.34
CA GLN A 269 -24.55 -3.19 7.39
C GLN A 269 -24.19 -3.74 8.78
N GLN A 270 -24.82 -3.26 9.86
CA GLN A 270 -24.66 -3.89 11.18
C GLN A 270 -25.14 -5.34 11.22
N VAL A 271 -25.84 -5.85 10.20
CA VAL A 271 -26.31 -7.25 10.15
C VAL A 271 -25.33 -8.18 9.39
N GLY A 272 -24.29 -7.65 8.72
CA GLY A 272 -23.32 -8.44 7.94
C GLY A 272 -21.88 -8.41 8.48
N ASP A 273 -20.94 -9.03 7.74
CA ASP A 273 -19.49 -9.05 8.06
C ASP A 273 -18.87 -7.64 8.18
N PHE A 274 -19.55 -6.64 7.62
CA PHE A 274 -19.19 -5.23 7.74
C PHE A 274 -19.97 -4.59 8.89
N HIS A 275 -19.66 -4.96 10.13
CA HIS A 275 -20.27 -4.30 11.29
C HIS A 275 -19.52 -2.99 11.54
N PRO A 276 -20.05 -1.79 11.18
CA PRO A 276 -19.45 -0.55 11.63
C PRO A 276 -19.52 -0.59 13.15
N GLN A 277 -18.37 -0.82 13.76
CA GLN A 277 -18.31 -0.93 15.20
C GLN A 277 -18.67 0.46 15.75
N GLN A 278 -19.44 0.52 16.82
CA GLN A 278 -19.81 1.79 17.46
C GLN A 278 -18.59 2.57 18.00
N HIS A 279 -17.37 2.02 17.88
CA HIS A 279 -16.15 2.72 18.26
C HIS A 279 -15.84 3.85 17.26
N LYS A 280 -15.32 4.96 17.81
CA LYS A 280 -14.70 6.02 17.02
C LYS A 280 -13.45 5.46 16.37
N CYS A 281 -13.22 5.76 15.10
CA CYS A 281 -11.96 5.45 14.42
C CYS A 281 -10.77 5.94 15.26
N ALA A 282 -9.65 5.24 15.18
CA ALA A 282 -8.38 5.63 15.79
C ALA A 282 -7.23 5.18 14.88
N CYS A 283 -7.48 5.20 13.57
CA CYS A 283 -6.52 4.78 12.58
C CYS A 283 -5.54 5.90 12.30
N THR A 284 -4.26 5.53 12.25
CA THR A 284 -3.17 6.40 11.79
C THR A 284 -2.44 5.73 10.64
N LEU A 285 -1.70 6.51 9.85
CA LEU A 285 -0.82 5.97 8.81
C LEU A 285 0.26 5.07 9.42
N ARG A 286 0.82 5.47 10.57
CA ARG A 286 1.78 4.65 11.32
C ARG A 286 1.21 3.27 11.62
N LYS A 287 -0.01 3.18 12.17
CA LYS A 287 -0.61 1.89 12.56
C LYS A 287 -0.89 0.98 11.35
N HIS A 288 -1.42 1.54 10.26
CA HIS A 288 -1.91 0.74 9.14
C HIS A 288 -0.87 0.45 8.06
N VAL A 289 0.06 1.39 7.80
CA VAL A 289 1.09 1.23 6.78
C VAL A 289 2.38 0.72 7.41
N LEU A 290 2.83 1.32 8.52
CA LEU A 290 4.13 1.00 9.12
C LEU A 290 4.07 -0.13 10.15
N GLY A 291 3.01 -0.18 10.95
CA GLY A 291 2.77 -1.24 11.93
C GLY A 291 2.45 -2.59 11.28
N GLN A 292 2.07 -2.58 10.01
CA GLN A 292 1.87 -3.79 9.22
C GLN A 292 3.06 -4.02 8.31
N TRP A 293 3.72 -5.17 8.42
CA TRP A 293 4.73 -5.58 7.45
C TRP A 293 4.05 -5.98 6.14
N THR A 294 3.69 -5.00 5.30
CA THR A 294 2.97 -5.23 4.03
C THR A 294 3.90 -5.00 2.86
N CYS A 295 3.99 -5.98 1.95
CA CYS A 295 4.77 -5.80 0.72
C CYS A 295 4.10 -4.80 -0.23
N VAL A 296 4.90 -4.08 -1.03
CA VAL A 296 4.39 -3.06 -1.97
C VAL A 296 3.33 -3.63 -2.92
N GLY A 297 3.48 -4.88 -3.39
CA GLY A 297 2.49 -5.51 -4.27
C GLY A 297 1.13 -5.77 -3.58
N CYS A 298 1.13 -6.15 -2.30
CA CYS A 298 -0.11 -6.28 -1.52
C CYS A 298 -0.75 -4.93 -1.23
N PHE A 299 0.06 -3.90 -1.01
CA PHE A 299 -0.41 -2.52 -0.88
C PHE A 299 -1.06 -2.01 -2.17
N GLN A 300 -0.47 -2.24 -3.36
CA GLN A 300 -1.10 -1.88 -4.63
C GLN A 300 -2.45 -2.56 -4.82
N LYS A 301 -2.54 -3.87 -4.52
CA LYS A 301 -3.81 -4.61 -4.58
C LYS A 301 -4.86 -4.04 -3.62
N GLU A 302 -4.45 -3.59 -2.44
CA GLU A 302 -5.34 -2.85 -1.52
C GLU A 302 -5.89 -1.59 -2.17
N CYS A 303 -4.99 -0.74 -2.69
CA CYS A 303 -5.37 0.52 -3.30
C CYS A 303 -6.31 0.30 -4.47
N LEU A 304 -6.07 -0.72 -5.31
CA LEU A 304 -6.97 -1.09 -6.40
C LEU A 304 -8.35 -1.55 -5.90
N GLY A 305 -8.40 -2.37 -4.84
CA GLY A 305 -9.66 -2.79 -4.23
C GLY A 305 -10.46 -1.62 -3.66
N ILE A 306 -9.80 -0.72 -2.93
CA ILE A 306 -10.40 0.48 -2.35
C ILE A 306 -10.84 1.47 -3.44
N CYS A 307 -10.03 1.68 -4.47
CA CYS A 307 -10.41 2.46 -5.64
C CYS A 307 -11.63 1.86 -6.33
N GLY A 308 -11.75 0.52 -6.41
CA GLY A 308 -12.95 -0.13 -6.93
C GLY A 308 -14.19 0.20 -6.12
N ILE A 309 -14.11 0.13 -4.79
CA ILE A 309 -15.21 0.44 -3.87
C ILE A 309 -15.60 1.92 -3.96
N THR A 310 -14.64 2.83 -3.86
CA THR A 310 -14.88 4.28 -3.90
C THR A 310 -15.33 4.75 -5.28
N ARG A 311 -14.73 4.24 -6.36
CA ARG A 311 -15.18 4.52 -7.73
C ARG A 311 -16.59 4.00 -7.96
N ALA A 312 -16.98 2.86 -7.39
CA ALA A 312 -18.36 2.42 -7.45
C ALA A 312 -19.29 3.50 -6.84
N GLN A 313 -18.93 4.15 -5.73
CA GLN A 313 -19.72 5.27 -5.19
C GLN A 313 -19.82 6.46 -6.16
N PHE A 314 -18.75 6.77 -6.91
CA PHE A 314 -18.75 7.86 -7.89
C PHE A 314 -19.44 7.53 -9.22
N CYS A 315 -19.31 6.29 -9.71
CA CYS A 315 -19.70 5.92 -11.07
C CYS A 315 -21.06 5.20 -11.17
N PHE A 316 -21.66 4.67 -10.10
CA PHE A 316 -22.84 3.80 -10.19
C PHE A 316 -24.17 4.45 -10.61
N LYS A 317 -24.19 5.61 -11.29
CA LYS A 317 -25.46 6.02 -11.91
C LYS A 317 -25.45 6.83 -13.22
N TYR A 318 -24.31 7.17 -13.81
CA TYR A 318 -24.33 7.85 -15.12
C TYR A 318 -23.12 7.49 -16.01
N PRO A 319 -23.22 6.42 -16.83
CA PRO A 319 -22.24 6.10 -17.87
C PRO A 319 -22.08 7.24 -18.88
N GLU A 320 -23.17 7.98 -19.14
CA GLU A 320 -23.24 9.04 -20.16
C GLU A 320 -22.50 10.32 -19.77
N LEU A 321 -22.30 10.54 -18.47
CA LEU A 321 -21.64 11.73 -17.95
C LEU A 321 -20.12 11.54 -17.78
N ALA A 322 -19.66 10.30 -17.58
CA ALA A 322 -18.23 9.98 -17.52
C ALA A 322 -17.49 10.16 -18.87
N ALA A 323 -18.23 10.25 -19.98
CA ALA A 323 -17.66 10.45 -21.32
C ALA A 323 -17.46 11.93 -21.71
N GLY A 324 -17.89 12.90 -20.88
CA GLY A 324 -17.92 14.31 -21.32
C GLY A 324 -17.89 15.39 -20.22
N PHE A 325 -17.39 15.12 -19.02
CA PHE A 325 -17.38 16.15 -17.97
C PHE A 325 -16.27 17.19 -18.15
N GLY A 326 -16.67 18.35 -18.66
CA GLY A 326 -16.22 19.63 -18.11
C GLY A 326 -16.62 19.72 -16.63
N VAL A 327 -15.64 19.99 -15.79
CA VAL A 327 -15.73 20.05 -14.33
C VAL A 327 -16.55 21.28 -13.93
N GLY A 328 -17.86 21.11 -13.74
CA GLY A 328 -18.74 22.24 -13.44
C GLY A 328 -20.16 21.85 -13.03
N SER A 329 -20.32 20.98 -12.04
CA SER A 329 -21.61 20.90 -11.34
C SER A 329 -21.47 20.25 -9.98
N SER A 330 -22.14 20.85 -9.00
CA SER A 330 -22.18 20.48 -7.58
C SER A 330 -22.16 18.96 -7.38
N SER A 331 -21.07 18.43 -6.83
CA SER A 331 -20.89 17.01 -6.63
C SER A 331 -21.82 16.51 -5.53
N TYR A 332 -23.02 16.06 -5.91
CA TYR A 332 -23.91 15.34 -5.00
C TYR A 332 -23.21 14.07 -4.53
N LEU A 333 -22.74 14.07 -3.29
CA LEU A 333 -22.18 12.87 -2.65
C LEU A 333 -23.29 11.83 -2.53
N ARG A 334 -23.01 10.56 -2.85
CA ARG A 334 -23.99 9.48 -2.74
C ARG A 334 -23.53 8.44 -1.73
N CYS A 335 -24.49 7.88 -1.01
CA CYS A 335 -24.30 6.68 -0.21
C CYS A 335 -24.04 5.46 -1.11
N THR A 336 -23.51 4.37 -0.55
CA THR A 336 -23.41 3.05 -1.19
C THR A 336 -24.73 2.53 -1.77
N CYS A 337 -25.89 2.86 -1.19
CA CYS A 337 -27.21 2.52 -1.76
C CYS A 337 -27.67 3.46 -2.90
N GLY A 338 -26.86 4.45 -3.26
CA GLY A 338 -27.18 5.44 -4.30
C GLY A 338 -28.05 6.62 -3.83
N LYS A 339 -28.49 6.65 -2.57
CA LYS A 339 -29.16 7.82 -1.96
C LYS A 339 -28.24 9.03 -2.01
N ILE A 340 -28.79 10.18 -2.39
CA ILE A 340 -28.07 11.45 -2.41
C ILE A 340 -27.93 11.92 -0.96
N LEU A 341 -26.69 12.20 -0.56
CA LEU A 341 -26.35 12.80 0.71
C LEU A 341 -26.40 14.31 0.49
N ASP A 342 -27.59 14.88 0.55
CA ASP A 342 -27.78 16.32 0.39
C ASP A 342 -27.28 17.04 1.64
N GLY A 343 -26.28 17.91 1.47
CA GLY A 343 -25.68 18.68 2.56
C GLY A 343 -26.63 19.73 3.16
N GLN A 344 -27.77 20.02 2.51
CA GLN A 344 -28.73 20.99 3.03
C GLN A 344 -29.58 20.45 4.18
N ASN A 345 -29.80 19.14 4.25
CA ASN A 345 -30.62 18.55 5.30
C ASN A 345 -29.72 18.09 6.44
N ARG A 346 -29.58 18.94 7.48
CA ARG A 346 -28.68 18.68 8.64
C ARG A 346 -28.91 17.32 9.33
N LYS A 347 -30.09 16.70 9.14
CA LYS A 347 -30.43 15.37 9.67
C LYS A 347 -29.91 14.20 8.81
N GLY A 348 -29.32 14.46 7.64
CA GLY A 348 -28.90 13.44 6.68
C GLY A 348 -27.43 13.51 6.26
N PHE A 349 -26.58 14.21 7.03
CA PHE A 349 -25.14 14.22 6.73
C PHE A 349 -24.61 12.79 6.75
N GLY A 350 -24.13 12.34 5.59
CA GLY A 350 -23.59 11.00 5.46
C GLY A 350 -22.44 10.82 6.45
N ARG A 351 -22.60 9.86 7.36
CA ARG A 351 -21.53 9.48 8.27
C ARG A 351 -20.37 8.94 7.45
N GLN A 352 -19.15 9.27 7.84
CA GLN A 352 -17.98 8.68 7.25
C GLN A 352 -17.52 7.49 8.10
N VAL A 353 -17.21 6.39 7.42
CA VAL A 353 -16.66 5.18 8.02
C VAL A 353 -15.25 4.97 7.47
N CYS A 354 -14.31 4.64 8.35
CA CYS A 354 -12.97 4.26 7.95
C CYS A 354 -12.96 2.84 7.38
N LEU A 355 -12.49 2.66 6.15
CA LEU A 355 -12.41 1.35 5.49
C LEU A 355 -11.34 0.40 6.08
N TRP A 356 -10.51 0.88 7.01
CA TRP A 356 -9.53 0.05 7.69
C TRP A 356 -10.02 -0.61 8.97
N CYS A 357 -10.77 0.12 9.80
CA CYS A 357 -11.26 -0.39 11.09
C CYS A 357 -12.79 -0.47 11.17
N ASN A 358 -13.49 0.03 10.15
CA ASN A 358 -14.94 0.21 10.13
C ASN A 358 -15.48 1.12 11.25
N GLY A 359 -14.61 1.87 11.92
CA GLY A 359 -14.97 2.85 12.94
C GLY A 359 -15.51 4.15 12.33
N LEU A 360 -16.32 4.87 13.12
CA LEU A 360 -16.91 6.15 12.72
C LEU A 360 -15.87 7.26 12.80
N LEU A 361 -15.80 8.10 11.76
CA LEU A 361 -15.03 9.35 11.82
C LEU A 361 -15.86 10.40 12.55
N ALA A 362 -15.21 11.30 13.29
CA ALA A 362 -15.90 12.44 13.88
C ALA A 362 -16.56 13.24 12.76
N HIS A 363 -17.82 13.59 12.95
CA HIS A 363 -18.43 14.61 12.14
C HIS A 363 -17.71 15.91 12.50
N GLU A 364 -17.28 16.71 11.52
CA GLU A 364 -16.98 18.11 11.78
C GLU A 364 -18.31 18.71 12.24
N GLU A 365 -18.56 18.71 13.56
CA GLU A 365 -19.61 19.54 14.13
C GLU A 365 -19.22 20.93 13.66
N GLY A 366 -19.94 21.42 12.64
CA GLY A 366 -19.62 22.68 12.00
C GLY A 366 -19.49 23.66 13.13
N VAL A 367 -18.27 24.17 13.33
CA VAL A 367 -18.02 25.28 14.22
C VAL A 367 -19.06 26.30 13.81
N ASP A 368 -20.02 26.55 14.70
CA ASP A 368 -21.13 27.43 14.38
C ASP A 368 -20.51 28.83 14.32
N ASP A 369 -20.00 29.21 13.14
CA ASP A 369 -19.36 30.50 12.85
C ASP A 369 -20.34 31.68 13.03
N SER A 370 -21.51 31.44 13.63
CA SER A 370 -22.58 32.39 13.87
C SER A 370 -22.47 33.12 15.21
N GLU A 371 -21.59 32.72 16.13
CA GLU A 371 -21.26 33.55 17.30
C GLU A 371 -19.93 34.30 17.09
N PRO A 372 -19.97 35.59 16.69
CA PRO A 372 -18.78 36.41 16.72
C PRO A 372 -18.26 36.47 18.17
N PRO A 373 -16.93 36.43 18.40
CA PRO A 373 -16.38 36.51 19.75
C PRO A 373 -16.91 37.79 20.40
N SER A 374 -17.62 37.64 21.52
CA SER A 374 -18.02 38.76 22.35
C SER A 374 -16.75 39.48 22.79
N VAL A 375 -16.54 40.68 22.27
CA VAL A 375 -15.49 41.57 22.73
C VAL A 375 -15.91 42.01 24.14
N GLU A 376 -15.32 41.41 25.17
CA GLU A 376 -15.35 41.98 26.52
C GLU A 376 -14.40 43.18 26.52
N GLU A 377 -14.96 44.37 26.77
CA GLU A 377 -14.26 45.66 26.90
C GLU A 377 -13.43 45.78 28.19
#